data_AF-A0AA91PT08-F1
#
_entry.id   AF-A0AA91PT08-F1
#
_cell.length_a   1.000
_cell.length_b   1.000
_cell.length_c   1.000
_cell.angle_alpha   90.00
_cell.angle_beta   90.00
_cell.angle_gamma   90.00
#
_symmetry.space_group_name_H-M   'P 1'
#
loop_
_entity.id
_entity.type
_entity.pdbx_description
1 polymer ?
#
loop_
_entity_poly.entity_id
_entity_poly.type
_entity_poly.pdbx_seq_one_letter_code
_entity_poly.pdbx_strand_id
1 'polypeptide(L)'
;MNRVGMIREQILTIEVSKHYAKPYGQKIKSIIWNQFDSTCEIENCSFDTDETMTIKLYFLCTDEQYERLLDILDNRFNSKSCKKID
;
A
#
# COMPACT_ATOMS: atom_id res chain seq x y z
N MET A 1 -1.08 -3.81 -30.98
CA MET A 1 -0.13 -3.04 -30.14
C MET A 1 -0.63 -3.13 -28.70
N ASN A 2 -0.01 -3.97 -27.87
CA ASN A 2 -0.31 -4.00 -26.44
C ASN A 2 0.24 -2.71 -25.83
N ARG A 3 -0.64 -1.86 -25.28
CA ARG A 3 -0.24 -0.63 -24.59
C ARG A 3 0.35 -0.98 -23.24
N VAL A 4 1.62 -1.39 -23.24
CA VAL A 4 2.44 -1.40 -22.02
C VAL A 4 2.61 0.06 -21.59
N GLY A 5 2.15 0.42 -20.39
CA GLY A 5 2.31 1.77 -19.83
C GLY A 5 1.05 2.66 -19.77
N MET A 6 -0.16 2.09 -19.81
CA MET A 6 -1.37 2.88 -19.56
C MET A 6 -1.52 3.18 -18.07
N ILE A 7 -1.63 4.46 -17.71
CA ILE A 7 -1.97 4.89 -16.35
C ILE A 7 -3.45 4.58 -16.09
N ARG A 8 -3.75 3.93 -14.97
CA ARG A 8 -5.12 3.66 -14.52
C ARG A 8 -5.21 3.77 -13.00
N GLU A 9 -6.44 3.85 -12.50
CA GLU A 9 -6.70 3.76 -11.08
C GLU A 9 -6.37 2.36 -10.57
N GLN A 10 -5.62 2.31 -9.48
CA GLN A 10 -5.28 1.12 -8.72
C GLN A 10 -5.77 1.25 -7.29
N ILE A 11 -6.10 0.12 -6.70
CA ILE A 11 -6.62 0.03 -5.33
C ILE A 11 -5.74 -0.93 -4.55
N LEU A 12 -5.01 -0.40 -3.57
CA LEU A 12 -4.33 -1.22 -2.58
C LEU A 12 -5.22 -1.34 -1.34
N THR A 13 -5.58 -2.56 -0.99
CA THR A 13 -6.34 -2.85 0.24
C THR A 13 -5.39 -3.39 1.30
N ILE A 14 -5.42 -2.82 2.50
CA ILE A 14 -4.69 -3.35 3.65
C ILE A 14 -5.64 -3.55 4.82
N GLU A 15 -5.41 -4.64 5.55
CA GLU A 15 -6.09 -4.96 6.79
C GLU A 15 -5.06 -4.86 7.92
N VAL A 16 -5.38 -4.07 8.94
CA VAL A 16 -4.44 -3.74 10.02
C VAL A 16 -5.20 -3.38 11.29
N SER A 17 -4.63 -3.62 12.47
CA SER A 17 -5.26 -3.16 13.72
C SER A 17 -5.54 -1.65 13.69
N LYS A 18 -6.69 -1.23 14.23
CA LYS A 18 -7.15 0.18 14.21
C LYS A 18 -6.08 1.16 14.71
N HIS A 19 -5.30 0.74 15.71
CA HIS A 19 -4.18 1.51 16.27
C HIS A 19 -3.12 1.91 15.21
N TYR A 20 -2.83 1.03 14.24
CA TYR A 20 -1.78 1.23 13.24
C TYR A 20 -2.31 1.75 11.90
N ALA A 21 -3.63 1.81 11.72
CA ALA A 21 -4.20 2.07 10.40
C ALA A 21 -3.87 3.46 9.85
N LYS A 22 -3.98 4.51 10.68
CA LYS A 22 -3.57 5.88 10.32
C LYS A 22 -2.06 5.96 9.98
N PRO A 23 -1.12 5.53 10.84
CA PRO A 23 0.30 5.64 10.52
C PRO A 23 0.71 4.80 9.30
N TYR A 24 0.16 3.58 9.13
CA TYR A 24 0.44 2.77 7.94
C TYR A 24 -0.14 3.37 6.66
N GLY A 25 -1.37 3.88 6.71
CA GLY A 25 -1.96 4.59 5.58
C GLY A 25 -1.10 5.77 5.12
N GLN A 26 -0.66 6.63 6.06
CA GLN A 26 0.23 7.76 5.74
C GLN A 26 1.60 7.31 5.21
N LYS A 27 2.18 6.25 5.78
CA LYS A 27 3.46 5.70 5.33
C LYS A 27 3.37 5.20 3.89
N ILE A 28 2.32 4.47 3.54
CA ILE A 28 2.11 3.95 2.18
C ILE A 28 1.82 5.09 1.20
N LYS A 29 0.98 6.07 1.58
CA LYS A 29 0.75 7.29 0.78
C LYS A 29 2.06 8.02 0.48
N SER A 30 2.97 8.13 1.44
CA SER A 30 4.30 8.71 1.24
C SER A 30 5.17 7.90 0.28
N ILE A 31 5.12 6.55 0.32
CA ILE A 31 5.84 5.71 -0.65
C ILE A 31 5.31 5.94 -2.06
N ILE A 32 3.98 5.97 -2.22
CA ILE A 32 3.32 6.16 -3.52
C ILE A 32 3.73 7.52 -4.13
N TRP A 33 3.68 8.58 -3.34
CA TRP A 33 4.13 9.91 -3.76
C TRP A 33 5.62 9.90 -4.16
N ASN A 34 6.50 9.42 -3.29
CA ASN A 34 7.94 9.53 -3.50
C ASN A 34 8.50 8.60 -4.60
N GLN A 35 7.83 7.49 -4.90
CA GLN A 35 8.31 6.50 -5.88
C GLN A 35 7.63 6.63 -7.23
N PHE A 36 6.38 7.12 -7.27
CA PHE A 36 5.56 7.10 -8.48
C PHE A 36 4.98 8.48 -8.83
N ASP A 37 5.28 9.52 -8.05
CA ASP A 37 4.77 10.89 -8.22
C ASP A 37 3.23 10.93 -8.33
N SER A 38 2.58 10.05 -7.58
CA SER A 38 1.13 9.83 -7.64
C SER A 38 0.45 10.29 -6.35
N THR A 39 -0.67 10.98 -6.51
CA THR A 39 -1.57 11.31 -5.40
C THR A 39 -2.33 10.07 -4.96
N CYS A 40 -2.47 9.89 -3.64
CA CYS A 40 -3.16 8.75 -3.07
C CYS A 40 -4.24 9.20 -2.09
N GLU A 41 -5.47 8.71 -2.29
CA GLU A 41 -6.60 8.91 -1.39
C GLU A 41 -6.84 7.67 -0.54
N ILE A 42 -7.23 7.87 0.71
CA ILE A 42 -7.41 6.79 1.69
C ILE A 42 -8.87 6.78 2.14
N GLU A 43 -9.50 5.62 2.02
CA GLU A 43 -10.85 5.34 2.51
C GLU A 43 -10.78 4.32 3.65
N ASN A 44 -11.48 4.61 4.75
CA ASN A 44 -11.71 3.64 5.82
C ASN A 44 -13.02 2.89 5.56
N CYS A 45 -12.94 1.57 5.44
CA CYS A 45 -14.09 0.71 5.15
C CYS A 45 -14.57 -0.09 6.38
N SER A 46 -14.05 0.19 7.58
CA SER A 46 -14.41 -0.52 8.81
C SER A 46 -15.28 0.30 9.75
N PHE A 47 -16.04 -0.39 10.60
CA PHE A 47 -16.85 0.23 11.63
C PHE A 47 -16.00 0.60 12.84
N ASP A 48 -16.49 1.56 13.63
CA ASP A 48 -15.74 2.05 14.78
C ASP A 48 -15.52 1.00 15.88
N THR A 49 -16.36 -0.04 15.90
CA THR A 49 -16.32 -1.16 16.84
C THR A 49 -15.26 -2.21 16.50
N ASP A 50 -14.66 -2.15 15.31
CA ASP A 50 -13.78 -3.20 14.84
C ASP A 50 -12.37 -3.04 15.45
N GLU A 51 -11.79 -4.15 15.92
CA GLU A 51 -10.40 -4.18 16.40
C GLU A 51 -9.40 -4.06 15.24
N THR A 52 -9.79 -4.59 14.07
CA THR A 52 -9.09 -4.50 12.79
C THR A 52 -9.79 -3.51 11.86
N MET A 53 -9.01 -2.87 11.02
CA MET A 53 -9.45 -1.82 10.12
C MET A 53 -8.98 -2.13 8.71
N THR A 54 -9.92 -2.15 7.78
CA THR A 54 -9.67 -2.27 6.35
C THR A 54 -9.60 -0.88 5.77
N ILE A 55 -8.43 -0.50 5.26
CA ILE A 55 -8.26 0.75 4.52
C ILE A 55 -7.94 0.47 3.06
N LYS A 56 -8.56 1.25 2.19
CA LYS A 56 -8.31 1.25 0.75
C LYS A 56 -7.54 2.49 0.37
N LEU A 57 -6.49 2.30 -0.42
CA LEU A 57 -5.66 3.37 -0.98
C LEU A 57 -5.88 3.40 -2.49
N TYR A 58 -6.44 4.51 -2.98
CA TYR A 58 -6.72 4.76 -4.39
C TYR A 58 -5.66 5.69 -4.97
N PHE A 59 -5.06 5.32 -6.09
CA PHE A 59 -4.03 6.13 -6.75
C PHE A 59 -3.92 5.77 -8.23
N LEU A 60 -3.38 6.69 -9.03
CA LEU A 60 -3.15 6.48 -10.46
C LEU A 60 -1.71 5.98 -10.69
N CYS A 61 -1.55 4.84 -11.34
CA CYS A 61 -0.23 4.41 -11.79
C CYS A 61 -0.33 3.41 -12.95
N THR A 62 0.82 3.04 -13.53
CA THR A 62 0.90 1.92 -14.46
C THR A 62 0.90 0.59 -13.72
N ASP A 63 0.58 -0.50 -14.41
CA ASP A 63 0.65 -1.85 -13.84
C ASP A 63 2.05 -2.18 -13.32
N GLU A 64 3.09 -1.79 -14.04
CA GLU A 64 4.49 -2.00 -13.62
C GLU A 64 4.84 -1.24 -12.33
N GLN A 65 4.33 -0.01 -12.18
CA GLN A 65 4.50 0.75 -10.93
C GLN A 65 3.74 0.10 -9.78
N TYR A 66 2.56 -0.47 -10.04
CA TYR A 66 1.78 -1.19 -9.04
C TYR A 66 2.50 -2.46 -8.56
N GLU A 67 2.99 -3.30 -9.47
CA GLU A 67 3.78 -4.50 -9.11
C GLU A 67 5.03 -4.11 -8.30
N ARG A 68 5.74 -3.06 -8.74
CA ARG A 68 6.90 -2.54 -7.99
C ARG A 68 6.52 -2.03 -6.60
N LEU A 69 5.34 -1.44 -6.41
CA LEU A 69 4.85 -1.06 -5.10
C LEU A 69 4.69 -2.30 -4.21
N LEU A 70 4.07 -3.36 -4.72
CA LEU A 70 3.88 -4.61 -3.99
C LEU A 70 5.23 -5.19 -3.53
N ASP A 71 6.23 -5.22 -4.42
CA ASP A 71 7.58 -5.66 -4.08
C ASP A 71 8.23 -4.79 -2.99
N ILE A 72 8.06 -3.47 -3.04
CA ILE A 72 8.59 -2.55 -2.01
C ILE A 72 7.93 -2.84 -0.66
N LEU A 73 6.62 -3.06 -0.65
CA LEU A 73 5.87 -3.33 0.57
C LEU A 73 6.26 -4.70 1.16
N ASP A 74 6.34 -5.74 0.33
CA ASP A 74 6.79 -7.07 0.74
C ASP A 74 8.19 -7.01 1.36
N ASN A 75 9.15 -6.37 0.68
CA ASN A 75 10.50 -6.24 1.21
C ASN A 75 10.58 -5.45 2.53
N ARG A 76 9.74 -4.42 2.70
CA ARG A 76 9.75 -3.59 3.91
C ARG A 76 9.07 -4.24 5.11
N PHE A 77 8.06 -5.08 4.88
CA PHE A 77 7.22 -5.63 5.95
C PHE A 77 7.42 -7.13 6.18
N ASN A 78 7.86 -7.88 5.17
CA ASN A 78 8.12 -9.31 5.24
C ASN A 78 9.61 -9.68 5.27
N SER A 79 10.52 -8.70 5.47
CA SER A 79 11.95 -8.98 5.54
C SER A 79 12.23 -10.10 6.55
N LYS A 80 12.61 -11.28 6.05
CA LYS A 80 13.15 -12.42 6.81
C LYS A 80 14.52 -12.09 7.40
N SER A 81 14.65 -10.95 8.08
CA SER A 81 15.85 -10.48 8.77
C SER A 81 15.73 -10.63 10.30
N CYS A 82 15.09 -11.70 10.73
CA CYS A 82 15.32 -12.31 12.04
C CYS A 82 15.68 -13.79 11.81
N LYS A 83 16.80 -14.04 11.11
CA LYS A 83 17.52 -15.28 11.41
C LYS A 83 17.98 -15.13 12.86
N LYS A 84 17.39 -15.94 13.75
CA LYS A 84 17.99 -16.19 15.06
C LYS A 84 19.45 -16.55 14.80
N ILE A 85 20.36 -15.75 15.33
CA ILE A 85 21.73 -16.20 15.53
C ILE A 85 21.61 -17.26 16.62
N ASP A 86 22.18 -18.43 16.34
CA ASP A 86 22.19 -19.62 17.20
C ASP A 86 22.57 -19.31 18.66
#